data_AF-A0AB37ZB49-F1
#
_entry.id   AF-A0AB37ZB49-F1
#
_cell.length_a   1.000
_cell.length_b   1.000
_cell.length_c   1.000
_cell.angle_alpha   90.00
_cell.angle_beta   90.00
_cell.angle_gamma   90.00
#
_symmetry.space_group_name_H-M   'P 1'
#
loop_
_entity.id
_entity.type
_entity.pdbx_description
1 polymer ?
#
loop_
_entity_poly.entity_id
_entity_poly.type
_entity_poly.pdbx_seq_one_letter_code
_entity_poly.pdbx_strand_id
1 'polypeptide(L)'
;MSLSSQRVTQRSLQSLLLKRFGMAVATYAMTGLLCWAAIFAGLFHASPLTALTITALAAASQLVFLVLFLSHFNLRLSDPSLTEPQVLVALAWLTVLLSLFSEGRGSMLVIYLLIMLFGVFQLPPRVFARCALFAFFGFAGLNLYEAYTLQLNEPLAAFMQACVLAVVLVWLCLFASYAQAMRQRMRQRRFALQAHQDTLRGMMRQLEDLAATDELTGLCNRRHFLRLASRELEGLHHGRQHGLALLDLDHFKRINDIHGHAAGDRVLQTFAAVARACLRDGDVVARYGGEEFVLLLPNTEADQFTACCERLREAFSRAEPLGVKVASLSVSIGMTLLTVHDDLDEALQRADQALYQAKRDGRNRCAATWEDVDA
;
A
#
# COMPACT_ATOMS: atom_id res chain seq x y z
N MET A 1 -12.57 -1.96 13.85
CA MET A 1 -11.13 -2.34 13.80
C MET A 1 -10.93 -3.47 14.81
N SER A 2 -10.58 -4.69 14.39
CA SER A 2 -10.61 -5.88 15.26
C SER A 2 -9.48 -5.90 16.32
N LEU A 3 -9.71 -6.57 17.45
CA LEU A 3 -8.70 -6.75 18.53
C LEU A 3 -7.39 -7.39 18.03
N SER A 4 -7.46 -8.21 16.97
CA SER A 4 -6.28 -8.79 16.31
C SER A 4 -5.44 -7.75 15.58
N SER A 5 -6.09 -6.80 14.88
CA SER A 5 -5.42 -5.69 14.17
C SER A 5 -4.69 -4.75 15.14
N GLN A 6 -5.29 -4.46 16.31
CA GLN A 6 -4.64 -3.65 17.34
C GLN A 6 -3.39 -4.30 17.93
N ARG A 7 -3.42 -5.62 18.21
CA ARG A 7 -2.25 -6.35 18.74
C ARG A 7 -1.09 -6.42 17.74
N VAL A 8 -1.37 -6.60 16.45
CA VAL A 8 -0.34 -6.60 15.40
C VAL A 8 0.31 -5.21 15.29
N THR A 9 -0.50 -4.15 15.37
CA THR A 9 0.00 -2.76 15.34
C THR A 9 0.89 -2.47 16.55
N GLN A 10 0.50 -2.88 17.76
CA GLN A 10 1.32 -2.69 18.96
C GLN A 10 2.65 -3.47 18.92
N ARG A 11 2.66 -4.71 18.41
CA ARG A 11 3.90 -5.48 18.24
C ARG A 11 4.86 -4.81 17.26
N SER A 12 4.33 -4.30 16.13
CA SER A 12 5.14 -3.59 15.14
C SER A 12 5.73 -2.29 15.70
N LEU A 13 4.94 -1.55 16.48
CA LEU A 13 5.37 -0.33 17.17
C LEU A 13 6.47 -0.65 18.20
N GLN A 14 6.27 -1.68 19.03
CA GLN A 14 7.25 -2.06 20.05
C GLN A 14 8.57 -2.53 19.45
N SER A 15 8.54 -3.28 18.34
CA SER A 15 9.75 -3.66 17.60
C SER A 15 10.53 -2.44 17.11
N LEU A 16 9.84 -1.42 16.60
CA LEU A 16 10.46 -0.17 16.17
C LEU A 16 11.08 0.59 17.35
N LEU A 17 10.39 0.66 18.49
CA LEU A 17 10.88 1.32 19.71
C LEU A 17 12.13 0.63 20.26
N LEU A 18 12.14 -0.71 20.29
CA LEU A 18 13.28 -1.49 20.75
C LEU A 18 14.52 -1.33 19.85
N LYS A 19 14.32 -1.25 18.52
CA LYS A 19 15.41 -0.93 17.58
C LYS A 19 16.01 0.46 17.84
N ARG A 20 15.17 1.45 18.16
CA ARG A 20 15.63 2.81 18.50
C ARG A 20 16.40 2.84 19.82
N PHE A 21 15.88 2.15 20.83
CA PHE A 21 16.58 1.97 22.10
C PHE A 21 17.94 1.29 21.90
N GLY A 22 18.03 0.29 21.01
CA GLY A 22 19.30 -0.34 20.64
C GLY A 22 20.35 0.63 20.10
N MET A 23 19.96 1.64 19.32
CA MET A 23 20.88 2.69 18.85
C MET A 23 21.37 3.58 20.01
N ALA A 24 20.51 3.86 21.00
CA ALA A 24 20.92 4.59 22.20
C ALA A 24 21.95 3.78 23.01
N VAL A 25 21.68 2.49 23.25
CA VAL A 25 22.62 1.58 23.95
C VAL A 25 23.96 1.48 23.21
N ALA A 26 23.96 1.43 21.87
CA ALA A 26 25.20 1.46 21.09
C ALA A 26 26.03 2.74 21.32
N THR A 27 25.35 3.89 21.49
CA THR A 27 26.02 5.17 21.79
C THR A 27 26.67 5.14 23.17
N TYR A 28 26.01 4.55 24.18
CA TYR A 28 26.61 4.31 25.50
C TYR A 28 27.81 3.38 25.43
N ALA A 29 27.73 2.29 24.68
CA ALA A 29 28.84 1.35 24.52
C ALA A 29 30.06 2.01 23.87
N MET A 30 29.85 2.78 22.80
CA MET A 30 30.92 3.49 22.11
C MET A 30 31.55 4.59 22.97
N THR A 31 30.72 5.34 23.70
CA THR A 31 31.19 6.34 24.68
C THR A 31 31.98 5.68 25.80
N GLY A 32 31.47 4.58 26.36
CA GLY A 32 32.15 3.82 27.40
C GLY A 32 33.52 3.30 26.95
N LEU A 33 33.63 2.77 25.73
CA LEU A 33 34.91 2.31 25.17
C LEU A 33 35.92 3.46 25.06
N LEU A 34 35.48 4.62 24.59
CA LEU A 34 36.32 5.82 24.50
C LEU A 34 36.76 6.31 25.89
N CYS A 35 35.91 6.18 26.91
CA CYS A 35 36.27 6.49 28.29
C CYS A 35 37.31 5.52 28.86
N TRP A 36 37.12 4.22 28.64
CA TRP A 36 38.09 3.21 29.07
C TRP A 36 39.45 3.40 28.39
N ALA A 37 39.48 3.75 27.10
CA ALA A 37 40.71 4.11 26.42
C ALA A 37 41.42 5.31 27.08
N ALA A 38 40.66 6.36 27.45
CA ALA A 38 41.20 7.52 28.14
C ALA A 38 41.68 7.21 29.58
N ILE A 39 41.04 6.25 30.28
CA ILE A 39 41.50 5.75 31.59
C ILE A 39 42.85 5.04 31.45
N PHE A 40 43.00 4.15 30.46
CA PHE A 40 44.27 3.47 30.20
C PHE A 40 45.38 4.44 29.77
N ALA A 41 45.02 5.56 29.14
CA ALA A 41 45.95 6.62 28.79
C ALA A 41 46.34 7.53 29.98
N GLY A 42 45.76 7.33 31.18
CA GLY A 42 46.08 8.11 32.38
C GLY A 42 45.42 9.49 32.45
N LEU A 43 44.36 9.74 31.69
CA LEU A 43 43.67 11.05 31.60
C LEU A 43 42.58 11.28 32.67
N PHE A 44 42.54 10.44 33.71
CA PHE A 44 41.50 10.45 34.75
C PHE A 44 42.11 10.71 36.13
N HIS A 45 41.43 11.52 36.94
CA HIS A 45 41.78 11.75 38.35
C HIS A 45 41.34 10.63 39.29
N ALA A 46 40.44 9.76 38.83
CA ALA A 46 39.72 8.82 39.68
C ALA A 46 40.33 7.41 39.61
N SER A 47 40.16 6.62 40.68
CA SER A 47 40.66 5.24 40.71
C SER A 47 39.97 4.36 39.66
N PRO A 48 40.62 3.32 39.12
CA PRO A 48 39.97 2.39 38.19
C PRO A 48 38.67 1.78 38.74
N LEU A 49 38.59 1.61 40.07
CA LEU A 49 37.38 1.15 40.75
C LEU A 49 36.23 2.15 40.61
N THR A 50 36.47 3.46 40.77
CA THR A 50 35.43 4.49 40.60
C THR A 50 34.94 4.61 39.15
N ALA A 51 35.82 4.44 38.18
CA ALA A 51 35.42 4.39 36.78
C ALA A 51 34.58 3.14 36.46
N LEU A 52 34.94 2.00 37.05
CA LEU A 52 34.17 0.76 36.93
C LEU A 52 32.78 0.90 37.55
N THR A 53 32.66 1.49 38.75
CA THR A 53 31.37 1.69 39.41
C THR A 53 30.46 2.62 38.61
N ILE A 54 30.98 3.73 38.08
CA ILE A 54 30.20 4.66 37.23
C ILE A 54 29.76 3.98 35.93
N THR A 55 30.64 3.20 35.29
CA THR A 55 30.28 2.43 34.09
C THR A 55 29.19 1.40 34.40
N ALA A 56 29.30 0.70 35.53
CA ALA A 56 28.30 -0.29 35.97
C ALA A 56 26.94 0.35 36.28
N LEU A 57 26.92 1.51 36.94
CA LEU A 57 25.70 2.26 37.22
C LEU A 57 25.07 2.83 35.95
N ALA A 58 25.88 3.30 35.00
CA ALA A 58 25.40 3.72 33.69
C ALA A 58 24.75 2.56 32.93
N ALA A 59 25.38 1.38 32.91
CA ALA A 59 24.80 0.17 32.33
C ALA A 59 23.51 -0.27 33.04
N ALA A 60 23.47 -0.21 34.38
CA ALA A 60 22.28 -0.52 35.16
C ALA A 60 21.10 0.41 34.80
N SER A 61 21.36 1.69 34.57
CA SER A 61 20.32 2.63 34.12
C SER A 61 19.72 2.23 32.75
N GLN A 62 20.50 1.64 31.86
CA GLN A 62 19.99 1.13 30.57
C GLN A 62 19.17 -0.16 30.75
N LEU A 63 19.53 -1.02 31.70
CA LEU A 63 18.74 -2.20 32.03
C LEU A 63 17.34 -1.82 32.53
N VAL A 64 17.21 -0.73 33.29
CA VAL A 64 15.90 -0.21 33.71
C VAL A 64 15.04 0.14 32.49
N PHE A 65 15.58 0.88 31.51
CA PHE A 65 14.85 1.17 30.27
C PHE A 65 14.51 -0.08 29.47
N LEU A 66 15.44 -1.04 29.37
CA LEU A 66 15.20 -2.31 28.70
C LEU A 66 14.04 -3.08 29.35
N VAL A 67 13.99 -3.15 30.68
CA VAL A 67 12.88 -3.78 31.41
C VAL A 67 11.56 -3.05 31.14
N LEU A 68 11.56 -1.72 31.06
CA LEU A 68 10.35 -0.94 30.71
C LEU A 68 9.86 -1.23 29.29
N PHE A 69 10.76 -1.44 28.33
CA PHE A 69 10.40 -1.85 26.97
C PHE A 69 9.95 -3.32 26.92
N LEU A 70 10.64 -4.24 27.60
CA LEU A 70 10.26 -5.66 27.59
C LEU A 70 8.92 -5.91 28.31
N SER A 71 8.64 -5.17 29.38
CA SER A 71 7.37 -5.22 30.12
C SER A 71 6.20 -4.54 29.39
N HIS A 72 6.45 -3.87 28.25
CA HIS A 72 5.47 -3.07 27.49
C HIS A 72 4.84 -1.92 28.31
N PHE A 73 5.40 -1.61 29.48
CA PHE A 73 4.91 -0.52 30.32
C PHE A 73 5.11 0.84 29.65
N ASN A 74 6.17 0.97 28.83
CA ASN A 74 6.43 2.16 28.02
C ASN A 74 5.22 2.59 27.17
N LEU A 75 4.42 1.65 26.65
CA LEU A 75 3.25 1.94 25.83
C LEU A 75 2.10 2.65 26.59
N ARG A 76 2.13 2.61 27.93
CA ARG A 76 1.14 3.29 28.79
C ARG A 76 1.53 4.74 29.10
N LEU A 77 2.74 5.15 28.77
CA LEU A 77 3.26 6.48 29.05
C LEU A 77 2.95 7.43 27.89
N SER A 78 2.95 8.74 28.18
CA SER A 78 2.66 9.80 27.21
C SER A 78 3.66 9.84 26.05
N ASP A 79 4.93 9.51 26.31
CA ASP A 79 5.95 9.23 25.30
C ASP A 79 6.37 7.75 25.37
N PRO A 80 5.83 6.89 24.48
CA PRO A 80 6.19 5.48 24.43
C PRO A 80 7.65 5.20 24.12
N SER A 81 8.35 6.16 23.52
CA SER A 81 9.77 6.05 23.19
C SER A 81 10.68 6.39 24.35
N LEU A 82 10.14 6.98 25.44
CA LEU A 82 10.91 7.43 26.60
C LEU A 82 12.14 8.25 26.21
N THR A 83 12.04 9.06 25.16
CA THR A 83 13.22 9.72 24.58
C THR A 83 13.75 10.81 25.50
N GLU A 84 12.87 11.60 26.13
CA GLU A 84 13.28 12.66 27.05
C GLU A 84 14.00 12.09 28.29
N PRO A 85 13.44 11.11 29.02
CA PRO A 85 14.15 10.44 30.11
C PRO A 85 15.50 9.85 29.70
N GLN A 86 15.59 9.18 28.55
CA GLN A 86 16.84 8.61 28.07
C GLN A 86 17.90 9.68 27.80
N VAL A 87 17.52 10.78 27.13
CA VAL A 87 18.43 11.89 26.86
C VAL A 87 18.89 12.55 28.16
N LEU A 88 17.99 12.82 29.11
CA LEU A 88 18.36 13.43 30.39
C LEU A 88 19.31 12.53 31.21
N VAL A 89 19.04 11.23 31.27
CA VAL A 89 19.93 10.26 31.93
C VAL A 89 21.30 10.19 31.25
N ALA A 90 21.35 10.23 29.91
CA ALA A 90 22.60 10.27 29.16
C ALA A 90 23.41 11.54 29.43
N LEU A 91 22.75 12.70 29.44
CA LEU A 91 23.37 13.98 29.76
C LEU A 91 23.88 14.02 31.21
N ALA A 92 23.15 13.45 32.16
CA ALA A 92 23.56 13.36 33.55
C ALA A 92 24.81 12.47 33.71
N TRP A 93 24.80 11.28 33.11
CA TRP A 93 25.95 10.39 33.11
C TRP A 93 27.18 11.01 32.43
N LEU A 94 26.98 11.71 31.31
CA LEU A 94 28.06 12.42 30.66
C LEU A 94 28.65 13.52 31.57
N THR A 95 27.81 14.25 32.29
CA THR A 95 28.27 15.30 33.22
C THR A 95 29.09 14.70 34.37
N VAL A 96 28.63 13.58 34.95
CA VAL A 96 29.38 12.83 35.98
C VAL A 96 30.69 12.27 35.44
N LEU A 97 30.68 11.78 34.20
CA LEU A 97 31.88 11.27 33.56
C LEU A 97 32.90 12.39 33.34
N LEU A 98 32.47 13.56 32.88
CA LEU A 98 33.35 14.72 32.65
C LEU A 98 34.00 15.23 33.94
N SER A 99 33.36 15.07 35.10
CA SER A 99 33.96 15.44 36.39
C SER A 99 35.15 14.57 36.77
N LEU A 100 35.35 13.41 36.13
CA LEU A 100 36.48 12.53 36.38
C LEU A 100 37.69 12.80 35.48
N PHE A 101 37.50 13.54 34.39
CA PHE A 101 38.57 13.89 33.45
C PHE A 101 39.44 15.01 34.00
N SER A 102 40.76 14.81 33.95
CA SER A 102 41.76 15.81 34.37
C SER A 102 42.07 16.81 33.27
N GLU A 103 42.20 16.33 32.04
CA GLU A 103 42.55 17.12 30.87
C GLU A 103 41.71 16.68 29.66
N GLY A 104 41.55 17.55 28.67
CA GLY A 104 40.92 17.19 27.39
C GLY A 104 39.39 17.14 27.37
N ARG A 105 38.69 17.71 28.37
CA ARG A 105 37.21 17.79 28.42
C ARG A 105 36.57 18.39 27.17
N GLY A 106 37.26 19.35 26.53
CA GLY A 106 36.84 19.96 25.28
C GLY A 106 36.62 18.93 24.16
N SER A 107 37.43 17.86 24.10
CA SER A 107 37.27 16.81 23.09
C SER A 107 36.02 15.94 23.32
N MET A 108 35.57 15.85 24.58
CA MET A 108 34.38 15.09 24.97
C MET A 108 33.07 15.87 24.81
N LEU A 109 33.13 17.19 24.54
CA LEU A 109 31.93 18.00 24.27
C LEU A 109 31.15 17.50 23.05
N VAL A 110 31.81 16.84 22.09
CA VAL A 110 31.14 16.24 20.94
C VAL A 110 30.10 15.18 21.37
N ILE A 111 30.30 14.53 22.52
CA ILE A 111 29.39 13.50 23.05
C ILE A 111 28.06 14.13 23.48
N TYR A 112 28.05 15.37 24.01
CA TYR A 112 26.82 16.12 24.25
C TYR A 112 26.01 16.25 22.95
N LEU A 113 26.69 16.52 21.83
CA LEU A 113 26.04 16.70 20.53
C LEU A 113 25.46 15.39 20.01
N LEU A 114 26.19 14.27 20.16
CA LEU A 114 25.72 12.95 19.76
C LEU A 114 24.45 12.55 20.54
N ILE A 115 24.42 12.79 21.85
CA ILE A 115 23.25 12.54 22.69
C ILE A 115 22.08 13.43 22.24
N MET A 116 22.33 14.72 22.02
CA MET A 116 21.30 15.66 21.58
C MET A 116 20.77 15.33 20.18
N LEU A 117 21.59 14.79 19.27
CA LEU A 117 21.17 14.40 17.92
C LEU A 117 20.03 13.36 17.94
N PHE A 118 20.02 12.47 18.93
CA PHE A 118 18.93 11.50 19.13
C PHE A 118 17.58 12.18 19.38
N GLY A 119 17.60 13.32 20.07
CA GLY A 119 16.42 14.12 20.41
C GLY A 119 15.86 14.96 19.25
N VAL A 120 16.68 15.32 18.25
CA VAL A 120 16.32 16.25 17.15
C VAL A 120 15.04 15.81 16.45
N PHE A 121 14.94 14.50 16.21
CA PHE A 121 13.85 13.94 15.45
C PHE A 121 12.65 13.47 16.28
N GLN A 122 12.76 13.44 17.60
CA GLN A 122 11.82 12.74 18.46
C GLN A 122 11.18 13.66 19.50
N LEU A 123 11.90 14.66 19.99
CA LEU A 123 11.47 15.54 21.08
C LEU A 123 10.89 16.85 20.56
N PRO A 124 9.71 17.31 21.00
CA PRO A 124 9.19 18.65 20.67
C PRO A 124 10.20 19.76 20.97
N PRO A 125 10.15 20.94 20.30
CA PRO A 125 11.20 21.94 20.42
C PRO A 125 11.38 22.47 21.85
N ARG A 126 10.28 22.56 22.60
CA ARG A 126 10.27 22.95 24.02
C ARG A 126 11.00 21.94 24.91
N VAL A 127 10.82 20.64 24.64
CA VAL A 127 11.48 19.56 25.38
C VAL A 127 12.95 19.48 25.00
N PHE A 128 13.27 19.60 23.71
CA PHE A 128 14.64 19.66 23.21
C PHE A 128 15.43 20.81 23.84
N ALA A 129 14.83 22.01 23.93
CA ALA A 129 15.44 23.17 24.59
C ALA A 129 15.69 22.92 26.08
N ARG A 130 14.79 22.22 26.79
CA ARG A 130 15.01 21.82 28.20
C ARG A 130 16.22 20.88 28.33
N CYS A 131 16.36 19.89 27.45
CA CYS A 131 17.54 19.02 27.44
C CYS A 131 18.83 19.80 27.13
N ALA A 132 18.78 20.76 26.21
CA ALA A 132 19.90 21.63 25.90
C ALA A 132 20.32 22.48 27.11
N LEU A 133 19.36 23.10 27.81
CA LEU A 133 19.62 23.84 29.04
C LEU A 133 20.21 22.93 30.13
N PHE A 134 19.69 21.72 30.29
CA PHE A 134 20.24 20.74 31.23
C PHE A 134 21.70 20.39 30.91
N ALA A 135 22.03 20.17 29.63
CA ALA A 135 23.40 19.93 29.17
C ALA A 135 24.33 21.13 29.49
N PHE A 136 23.90 22.35 29.16
CA PHE A 136 24.68 23.56 29.39
C PHE A 136 24.91 23.82 30.88
N PHE A 137 23.85 23.79 31.70
CA PHE A 137 23.97 24.04 33.13
C PHE A 137 24.68 22.90 33.87
N GLY A 138 24.59 21.66 33.39
CA GLY A 138 25.39 20.55 33.90
C GLY A 138 26.89 20.80 33.71
N PHE A 139 27.30 21.17 32.50
CA PHE A 139 28.70 21.49 32.21
C PHE A 139 29.17 22.77 32.92
N ALA A 140 28.40 23.85 32.87
CA ALA A 140 28.74 25.11 33.54
C ALA A 140 28.81 24.95 35.07
N GLY A 141 27.89 24.18 35.66
CA GLY A 141 27.86 23.87 37.09
C GLY A 141 29.08 23.06 37.53
N LEU A 142 29.53 22.10 36.72
CA LEU A 142 30.77 21.37 36.97
C LEU A 142 31.99 22.31 37.04
N ASN A 143 32.15 23.20 36.05
CA ASN A 143 33.25 24.16 36.03
C ASN A 143 33.17 25.15 37.20
N LEU A 144 31.96 25.58 37.58
CA LEU A 144 31.77 26.46 38.74
C LEU A 144 32.11 25.76 40.06
N TYR A 145 31.77 24.48 40.20
CA TYR A 145 32.13 23.68 41.36
C TYR A 145 33.64 23.56 41.50
N GLU A 146 34.36 23.31 40.41
CA GLU A 146 35.83 23.23 40.44
C GLU A 146 36.52 24.57 40.66
N ALA A 147 35.93 25.66 40.15
CA ALA A 147 36.38 27.00 40.47
C ALA A 147 36.24 27.28 41.98
N TYR A 148 35.14 26.84 42.59
CA TYR A 148 34.90 26.96 44.02
C TYR A 148 35.85 26.10 44.87
N THR A 149 36.19 24.88 44.41
CA THR A 149 37.15 24.00 45.11
C THR A 149 38.62 24.32 44.80
N LEU A 150 38.90 25.38 44.03
CA LEU A 150 40.24 25.78 43.57
C LEU A 150 40.99 24.68 42.79
N GLN A 151 40.23 23.82 42.10
CA GLN A 151 40.75 22.72 41.27
C GLN A 151 40.70 23.05 39.77
N LEU A 152 40.16 24.21 39.40
CA LEU A 152 40.07 24.64 38.00
C LEU A 152 41.42 25.14 37.48
N ASN A 153 42.16 24.28 36.80
CA ASN A 153 43.51 24.58 36.28
C ASN A 153 43.50 25.63 35.16
N GLU A 154 42.51 25.59 34.25
CA GLU A 154 42.48 26.38 33.01
C GLU A 154 41.14 27.15 32.85
N PRO A 155 40.94 28.26 33.58
CA PRO A 155 39.65 28.96 33.62
C PRO A 155 39.24 29.57 32.27
N LEU A 156 40.20 30.06 31.50
CA LEU A 156 39.93 30.62 30.17
C LEU A 156 39.46 29.54 29.19
N ALA A 157 40.07 28.35 29.22
CA ALA A 157 39.67 27.23 28.38
C ALA A 157 38.26 26.73 28.76
N ALA A 158 37.96 26.63 30.06
CA ALA A 158 36.62 26.28 30.55
C ALA A 158 35.55 27.27 30.09
N PHE A 159 35.82 28.57 30.18
CA PHE A 159 34.93 29.61 29.69
C PHE A 159 34.69 29.49 28.17
N MET A 160 35.76 29.35 27.38
CA MET A 160 35.65 29.16 25.93
C MET A 160 34.84 27.90 25.58
N GLN A 161 35.07 26.79 26.28
CA GLN A 161 34.30 25.55 26.11
C GLN A 161 32.81 25.73 26.41
N ALA A 162 32.47 26.47 27.46
CA ALA A 162 31.07 26.79 27.79
C ALA A 162 30.43 27.67 26.70
N CYS A 163 31.15 28.68 26.19
CA CYS A 163 30.68 29.50 25.07
C CYS A 163 30.45 28.68 23.80
N VAL A 164 31.39 27.80 23.45
CA VAL A 164 31.26 26.88 22.30
C VAL A 164 30.04 25.98 22.47
N LEU A 165 29.88 25.36 23.64
CA LEU A 165 28.73 24.50 23.93
C LEU A 165 27.41 25.28 23.82
N ALA A 166 27.34 26.50 24.37
CA ALA A 166 26.16 27.35 24.27
C ALA A 166 25.78 27.65 22.80
N VAL A 167 26.76 28.09 22.00
CA VAL A 167 26.54 28.40 20.58
C VAL A 167 26.04 27.16 19.82
N VAL A 168 26.66 26.01 20.04
CA VAL A 168 26.26 24.77 19.35
C VAL A 168 24.88 24.31 19.81
N LEU A 169 24.56 24.39 21.09
CA LEU A 169 23.24 24.01 21.61
C LEU A 169 22.13 24.92 21.08
N VAL A 170 22.38 26.23 20.96
CA VAL A 170 21.45 27.17 20.30
C VAL A 170 21.22 26.76 18.85
N TRP A 171 22.29 26.47 18.09
CA TRP A 171 22.19 25.98 16.72
C TRP A 171 21.41 24.67 16.61
N LEU A 172 21.64 23.72 17.53
CA LEU A 172 20.90 22.46 17.58
C LEU A 172 19.41 22.68 17.88
N CYS A 173 19.06 23.64 18.75
CA CYS A 173 17.65 23.97 19.03
C CYS A 173 16.95 24.57 17.80
N LEU A 174 17.63 25.48 17.08
CA LEU A 174 17.13 26.04 15.83
C LEU A 174 16.97 24.95 14.76
N PHE A 175 17.98 24.10 14.60
CA PHE A 175 17.94 22.98 13.66
C PHE A 175 16.83 21.98 13.97
N ALA A 176 16.65 21.59 15.23
CA ALA A 176 15.58 20.70 15.66
C ALA A 176 14.19 21.28 15.35
N SER A 177 14.01 22.59 15.60
CA SER A 177 12.77 23.30 15.29
C SER A 177 12.47 23.30 13.78
N TYR A 178 13.48 23.59 12.95
CA TYR A 178 13.37 23.55 11.49
C TYR A 178 13.06 22.13 10.97
N ALA A 179 13.80 21.13 11.45
CA ALA A 179 13.63 19.74 11.06
C ALA A 179 12.22 19.21 11.41
N GLN A 180 11.63 19.66 12.51
CA GLN A 180 10.26 19.31 12.89
C GLN A 180 9.21 19.98 12.02
N ALA A 181 9.35 21.28 11.79
CA ALA A 181 8.45 22.02 10.89
C ALA A 181 8.46 21.39 9.48
N MET A 182 9.64 21.03 8.97
CA MET A 182 9.79 20.40 7.66
C MET A 182 9.07 19.04 7.60
N ARG A 183 9.16 18.22 8.66
CA ARG A 183 8.46 16.92 8.71
C ARG A 183 6.96 17.06 8.82
N GLN A 184 6.45 18.04 9.57
CA GLN A 184 5.02 18.32 9.62
C GLN A 184 4.48 18.71 8.24
N ARG A 185 5.21 19.58 7.51
CA ARG A 185 4.87 19.95 6.13
C ARG A 185 4.89 18.75 5.17
N MET A 186 5.90 17.88 5.27
CA MET A 186 5.97 16.67 4.44
C MET A 186 4.81 15.72 4.71
N ARG A 187 4.39 15.54 5.96
CA ARG A 187 3.21 14.72 6.30
C ARG A 187 1.94 15.27 5.67
N GLN A 188 1.71 16.58 5.76
CA GLN A 188 0.55 17.24 5.14
C GLN A 188 0.53 17.05 3.61
N ARG A 189 1.67 17.23 2.93
CA ARG A 189 1.77 17.00 1.48
C ARG A 189 1.46 15.56 1.07
N ARG A 190 1.90 14.57 1.85
CA ARG A 190 1.60 13.16 1.57
C ARG A 190 0.10 12.88 1.62
N PHE A 191 -0.61 13.39 2.63
CA PHE A 191 -2.05 13.21 2.73
C PHE A 191 -2.80 13.88 1.58
N ALA A 192 -2.42 15.09 1.19
CA ALA A 192 -3.04 15.79 0.07
C ALA A 192 -2.83 15.04 -1.27
N LEU A 193 -1.62 14.54 -1.51
CA LEU A 193 -1.31 13.78 -2.72
C LEU A 193 -2.11 12.48 -2.79
N GLN A 194 -2.26 11.78 -1.66
CA GLN A 194 -3.02 10.54 -1.59
C GLN A 194 -4.51 10.77 -1.88
N ALA A 195 -5.11 11.82 -1.30
CA ALA A 195 -6.49 12.19 -1.59
C ALA A 195 -6.71 12.48 -3.08
N HIS A 196 -5.78 13.19 -3.72
CA HIS A 196 -5.86 13.50 -5.15
C HIS A 196 -5.78 12.25 -6.03
N GLN A 197 -4.88 11.30 -5.70
CA GLN A 197 -4.79 10.02 -6.40
C GLN A 197 -6.08 9.21 -6.30
N ASP A 198 -6.72 9.20 -5.13
CA ASP A 198 -7.97 8.47 -4.93
C ASP A 198 -9.12 9.08 -5.74
N THR A 199 -9.19 10.41 -5.83
CA THR A 199 -10.15 11.10 -6.70
C THR A 199 -9.95 10.75 -8.18
N LEU A 200 -8.71 10.80 -8.67
CA LEU A 200 -8.40 10.46 -10.07
C LEU A 200 -8.75 9.01 -10.39
N ARG A 201 -8.45 8.06 -9.49
CA ARG A 201 -8.85 6.65 -9.65
C ARG A 201 -10.37 6.50 -9.71
N GLY A 202 -11.10 7.26 -8.89
CA GLY A 202 -12.56 7.29 -8.92
C GLY A 202 -13.10 7.77 -10.27
N MET A 203 -12.57 8.88 -10.79
CA MET A 203 -12.95 9.43 -12.10
C MET A 203 -12.59 8.47 -13.25
N MET A 204 -11.42 7.83 -13.21
CA MET A 204 -11.03 6.83 -14.20
C MET A 204 -12.02 5.66 -14.27
N ARG A 205 -12.43 5.13 -13.12
CA ARG A 205 -13.47 4.08 -13.10
C ARG A 205 -14.79 4.56 -13.69
N GLN A 206 -15.20 5.79 -13.41
CA GLN A 206 -16.41 6.37 -14.00
C GLN A 206 -16.29 6.53 -15.53
N LEU A 207 -15.12 6.95 -16.02
CA LEU A 207 -14.86 7.05 -17.46
C LEU A 207 -14.86 5.68 -18.14
N GLU A 208 -14.21 4.69 -17.52
CA GLU A 208 -14.30 3.31 -17.99
C GLU A 208 -15.77 2.86 -18.02
N ASP A 209 -16.56 3.20 -17.00
CA ASP A 209 -17.99 2.83 -16.90
C ASP A 209 -18.87 3.47 -17.98
N LEU A 210 -18.44 4.61 -18.51
CA LEU A 210 -19.05 5.30 -19.65
C LEU A 210 -18.64 4.71 -20.99
N ALA A 211 -17.50 4.01 -21.09
CA ALA A 211 -17.15 3.20 -22.26
C ALA A 211 -18.01 1.93 -22.25
N ALA A 212 -19.27 2.05 -22.66
CA ALA A 212 -20.26 0.97 -22.70
C ALA A 212 -20.15 0.07 -23.93
N THR A 213 -19.47 0.54 -24.98
CA THR A 213 -19.45 -0.10 -26.30
C THR A 213 -18.06 -0.59 -26.68
N ASP A 214 -18.00 -1.66 -27.49
CA ASP A 214 -16.81 -2.10 -28.19
C ASP A 214 -16.56 -1.21 -29.42
N GLU A 215 -15.36 -0.66 -29.55
CA GLU A 215 -15.03 0.32 -30.60
C GLU A 215 -15.11 -0.26 -32.01
N LEU A 216 -14.82 -1.56 -32.18
CA LEU A 216 -14.78 -2.20 -33.50
C LEU A 216 -16.17 -2.50 -34.04
N THR A 217 -17.04 -3.07 -33.19
CA THR A 217 -18.38 -3.57 -33.57
C THR A 217 -19.50 -2.59 -33.21
N GLY A 218 -19.21 -1.61 -32.36
CA GLY A 218 -20.15 -0.68 -31.77
C GLY A 218 -21.17 -1.33 -30.83
N LEU A 219 -21.09 -2.65 -30.58
CA LEU A 219 -21.98 -3.38 -29.69
C LEU A 219 -21.65 -3.05 -28.24
N CYS A 220 -22.47 -3.50 -27.28
CA CYS A 220 -22.07 -3.46 -25.88
C CYS A 220 -20.75 -4.23 -25.70
N ASN A 221 -19.86 -3.75 -24.83
CA ASN A 221 -18.71 -4.55 -24.42
C ASN A 221 -19.11 -5.53 -23.31
N ARG A 222 -18.26 -6.54 -23.07
CA ARG A 222 -18.45 -7.55 -22.02
C ARG A 222 -18.82 -6.95 -20.66
N ARG A 223 -18.14 -5.88 -20.24
CA ARG A 223 -18.36 -5.29 -18.92
C ARG A 223 -19.73 -4.64 -18.80
N HIS A 224 -20.17 -3.93 -19.86
CA HIS A 224 -21.50 -3.34 -19.90
C HIS A 224 -22.58 -4.43 -19.93
N PHE A 225 -22.38 -5.49 -20.73
CA PHE A 225 -23.27 -6.64 -20.78
C PHE A 225 -23.48 -7.28 -19.41
N LEU A 226 -22.40 -7.62 -18.69
CA LEU A 226 -22.51 -8.27 -17.38
C LEU A 226 -23.33 -7.41 -16.40
N ARG A 227 -23.13 -6.09 -16.38
CA ARG A 227 -23.96 -5.19 -15.54
C ARG A 227 -25.43 -5.19 -15.93
N LEU A 228 -25.74 -5.21 -17.23
CA LEU A 228 -27.14 -5.26 -17.70
C LEU A 228 -27.76 -6.61 -17.36
N ALA A 229 -27.06 -7.71 -17.62
CA ALA A 229 -27.52 -9.06 -17.33
C ALA A 229 -27.77 -9.27 -15.83
N SER A 230 -26.87 -8.81 -14.96
CA SER A 230 -27.11 -8.86 -13.50
C SER A 230 -28.34 -8.07 -13.09
N ARG A 231 -28.58 -6.88 -13.69
CA ARG A 231 -29.77 -6.08 -13.38
C ARG A 231 -31.07 -6.71 -13.87
N GLU A 232 -31.07 -7.29 -15.06
CA GLU A 232 -32.22 -8.04 -15.60
C GLU A 232 -32.53 -9.26 -14.73
N LEU A 233 -31.49 -9.99 -14.28
CA LEU A 233 -31.62 -11.13 -13.39
C LEU A 233 -32.16 -10.73 -12.00
N GLU A 234 -31.66 -9.65 -11.40
CA GLU A 234 -32.18 -9.10 -10.14
C GLU A 234 -33.65 -8.65 -10.26
N GLY A 235 -34.06 -8.19 -11.43
CA GLY A 235 -35.42 -7.76 -11.73
C GLY A 235 -36.37 -8.89 -12.14
N LEU A 236 -35.88 -10.12 -12.25
CA LEU A 236 -36.66 -11.25 -12.76
C LEU A 236 -37.72 -11.71 -11.74
N HIS A 237 -38.94 -11.93 -12.21
CA HIS A 237 -40.06 -12.40 -11.37
C HIS A 237 -40.38 -13.86 -11.64
N HIS A 238 -40.96 -14.55 -10.64
CA HIS A 238 -41.44 -15.92 -10.78
C HIS A 238 -42.36 -16.09 -12.00
N GLY A 239 -42.12 -17.15 -12.79
CA GLY A 239 -42.86 -17.44 -14.02
C GLY A 239 -42.37 -16.69 -15.26
N ARG A 240 -41.31 -15.88 -15.14
CA ARG A 240 -40.60 -15.29 -16.29
C ARG A 240 -39.19 -15.86 -16.39
N GLN A 241 -38.69 -15.90 -17.62
CA GLN A 241 -37.35 -16.38 -17.95
C GLN A 241 -36.71 -15.48 -19.01
N HIS A 242 -35.38 -15.45 -19.05
CA HIS A 242 -34.61 -14.74 -20.08
C HIS A 242 -33.79 -15.73 -20.88
N GLY A 243 -33.64 -15.51 -22.18
CA GLY A 243 -32.73 -16.29 -23.01
C GLY A 243 -31.31 -15.76 -22.87
N LEU A 244 -30.35 -16.63 -22.58
CA LEU A 244 -28.91 -16.30 -22.55
C LEU A 244 -28.16 -17.20 -23.54
N ALA A 245 -27.35 -16.61 -24.42
CA ALA A 245 -26.56 -17.39 -25.37
C ALA A 245 -25.13 -16.86 -25.51
N LEU A 246 -24.19 -17.79 -25.66
CA LEU A 246 -22.83 -17.54 -26.11
C LEU A 246 -22.71 -17.94 -27.58
N LEU A 247 -22.05 -17.09 -28.36
CA LEU A 247 -21.90 -17.22 -29.80
C LEU A 247 -20.43 -17.13 -30.15
N ASP A 248 -19.95 -17.99 -31.05
CA ASP A 248 -18.57 -18.00 -31.49
C ASP A 248 -18.48 -18.18 -33.01
N LEU A 249 -17.71 -17.32 -33.65
CA LEU A 249 -17.53 -17.35 -35.10
C LEU A 249 -16.63 -18.51 -35.51
N ASP A 250 -17.20 -19.44 -36.27
CA ASP A 250 -16.50 -20.66 -36.65
C ASP A 250 -15.29 -20.36 -37.54
N HIS A 251 -14.16 -20.97 -37.22
CA HIS A 251 -12.92 -20.86 -37.99
C HIS A 251 -12.42 -19.41 -38.17
N PHE A 252 -12.76 -18.48 -37.28
CA PHE A 252 -12.36 -17.07 -37.38
C PHE A 252 -10.85 -16.88 -37.49
N LYS A 253 -10.06 -17.63 -36.71
CA LYS A 253 -8.60 -17.64 -36.83
C LYS A 253 -8.12 -17.95 -38.26
N ARG A 254 -8.75 -18.93 -38.93
CA ARG A 254 -8.40 -19.28 -40.33
C ARG A 254 -8.73 -18.15 -41.30
N ILE A 255 -9.79 -17.38 -41.05
CA ILE A 255 -10.11 -16.18 -41.85
C ILE A 255 -9.00 -15.15 -41.69
N ASN A 256 -8.55 -14.89 -40.46
CA ASN A 256 -7.42 -13.99 -40.20
C ASN A 256 -6.13 -14.47 -40.86
N ASP A 257 -5.84 -15.77 -40.78
CA ASP A 257 -4.61 -16.35 -41.32
C ASP A 257 -4.57 -16.27 -42.86
N ILE A 258 -5.71 -16.42 -43.53
CA ILE A 258 -5.80 -16.41 -45.01
C ILE A 258 -5.98 -14.99 -45.58
N HIS A 259 -6.80 -14.16 -44.93
CA HIS A 259 -7.24 -12.87 -45.48
C HIS A 259 -6.70 -11.66 -44.71
N GLY A 260 -5.97 -11.88 -43.62
CA GLY A 260 -5.43 -10.84 -42.74
C GLY A 260 -6.44 -10.32 -41.72
N HIS A 261 -5.92 -9.68 -40.66
CA HIS A 261 -6.73 -9.15 -39.55
C HIS A 261 -7.79 -8.13 -39.98
N ALA A 262 -7.49 -7.28 -40.98
CA ALA A 262 -8.45 -6.32 -41.49
C ALA A 262 -9.70 -7.00 -42.08
N ALA A 263 -9.56 -8.20 -42.65
CA ALA A 263 -10.70 -8.98 -43.14
C ALA A 263 -11.50 -9.59 -41.98
N GLY A 264 -10.81 -10.09 -40.94
CA GLY A 264 -11.48 -10.55 -39.71
C GLY A 264 -12.28 -9.44 -39.03
N ASP A 265 -11.73 -8.23 -38.95
CA ASP A 265 -12.44 -7.05 -38.43
C ASP A 265 -13.74 -6.77 -39.20
N ARG A 266 -13.73 -6.91 -40.53
CA ARG A 266 -14.94 -6.77 -41.36
C ARG A 266 -15.94 -7.88 -41.10
N VAL A 267 -15.49 -9.11 -40.86
CA VAL A 267 -16.38 -10.23 -40.48
C VAL A 267 -17.04 -9.95 -39.13
N LEU A 268 -16.30 -9.47 -38.13
CA LEU A 268 -16.85 -9.10 -36.82
C LEU A 268 -17.88 -7.97 -36.92
N GLN A 269 -17.60 -6.94 -37.73
CA GLN A 269 -18.53 -5.85 -38.00
C GLN A 269 -19.79 -6.33 -38.73
N THR A 270 -19.63 -7.27 -39.67
CA THR A 270 -20.74 -7.86 -40.41
C THR A 270 -21.62 -8.68 -39.46
N PHE A 271 -21.03 -9.50 -38.59
CA PHE A 271 -21.77 -10.22 -37.56
C PHE A 271 -22.55 -9.27 -36.67
N ALA A 272 -21.91 -8.19 -36.19
CA ALA A 272 -22.55 -7.20 -35.34
C ALA A 272 -23.76 -6.52 -36.03
N ALA A 273 -23.65 -6.20 -37.32
CA ALA A 273 -24.75 -5.64 -38.10
C ALA A 273 -25.90 -6.65 -38.28
N VAL A 274 -25.58 -7.91 -38.61
CA VAL A 274 -26.56 -8.99 -38.74
C VAL A 274 -27.29 -9.24 -37.42
N ALA A 275 -26.55 -9.35 -36.32
CA ALA A 275 -27.12 -9.56 -35.00
C ALA A 275 -28.11 -8.44 -34.65
N ARG A 276 -27.73 -7.16 -34.79
CA ARG A 276 -28.66 -6.04 -34.52
C ARG A 276 -29.93 -6.10 -35.39
N ALA A 277 -29.81 -6.49 -36.65
CA ALA A 277 -30.95 -6.58 -37.55
C ALA A 277 -31.91 -7.75 -37.20
N CYS A 278 -31.40 -8.79 -36.54
CA CYS A 278 -32.19 -9.95 -36.13
C CYS A 278 -32.91 -9.79 -34.77
N LEU A 279 -32.51 -8.79 -33.98
CA LEU A 279 -32.94 -8.58 -32.61
C LEU A 279 -33.99 -7.46 -32.52
N ARG A 280 -34.87 -7.53 -31.52
CA ARG A 280 -35.88 -6.49 -31.25
C ARG A 280 -35.33 -5.45 -30.28
N ASP A 281 -36.03 -4.33 -30.18
CA ASP A 281 -35.76 -3.33 -29.14
C ASP A 281 -35.90 -3.97 -27.75
N GLY A 282 -34.88 -3.80 -26.92
CA GLY A 282 -34.77 -4.38 -25.57
C GLY A 282 -33.89 -5.63 -25.48
N ASP A 283 -33.58 -6.28 -26.60
CA ASP A 283 -32.61 -7.37 -26.63
C ASP A 283 -31.17 -6.80 -26.52
N VAL A 284 -30.29 -7.51 -25.81
CA VAL A 284 -28.91 -7.06 -25.59
C VAL A 284 -27.94 -8.01 -26.26
N VAL A 285 -27.17 -7.49 -27.22
CA VAL A 285 -26.03 -8.19 -27.82
C VAL A 285 -24.73 -7.46 -27.51
N ALA A 286 -23.71 -8.23 -27.15
CA ALA A 286 -22.41 -7.70 -26.76
C ALA A 286 -21.25 -8.52 -27.32
N ARG A 287 -20.11 -7.87 -27.52
CA ARG A 287 -18.85 -8.56 -27.79
C ARG A 287 -18.25 -9.04 -26.46
N TYR A 288 -18.16 -10.35 -26.31
CA TYR A 288 -17.72 -11.00 -25.08
C TYR A 288 -16.21 -11.26 -25.07
N GLY A 289 -15.66 -11.61 -26.24
CA GLY A 289 -14.24 -11.90 -26.43
C GLY A 289 -13.73 -11.44 -27.80
N GLY A 290 -12.64 -12.05 -28.26
CA GLY A 290 -12.03 -11.73 -29.56
C GLY A 290 -12.99 -11.99 -30.72
N GLU A 291 -13.50 -13.22 -30.79
CA GLU A 291 -14.45 -13.74 -31.80
C GLU A 291 -15.77 -14.23 -31.18
N GLU A 292 -15.94 -13.97 -29.87
CA GLU A 292 -17.06 -14.43 -29.07
C GLU A 292 -18.04 -13.28 -28.79
N PHE A 293 -19.32 -13.59 -28.87
CA PHE A 293 -20.41 -12.68 -28.58
C PHE A 293 -21.36 -13.31 -27.57
N VAL A 294 -22.12 -12.47 -26.90
CA VAL A 294 -23.13 -12.90 -25.94
C VAL A 294 -24.44 -12.17 -26.21
N LEU A 295 -25.54 -12.90 -26.03
CA LEU A 295 -26.89 -12.43 -26.27
C LEU A 295 -27.74 -12.65 -25.02
N LEU A 296 -28.52 -11.63 -24.65
CA LEU A 296 -29.55 -11.70 -23.62
C LEU A 296 -30.88 -11.24 -24.20
N LEU A 297 -31.91 -12.09 -24.12
CA LEU A 297 -33.27 -11.80 -24.55
C LEU A 297 -34.20 -11.76 -23.34
N PRO A 298 -34.60 -10.58 -22.85
CA PRO A 298 -35.54 -10.46 -21.75
C PRO A 298 -36.90 -11.10 -22.09
N ASN A 299 -37.56 -11.67 -21.10
CA ASN A 299 -38.92 -12.25 -21.18
C ASN A 299 -39.12 -13.16 -22.41
N THR A 300 -38.27 -14.17 -22.59
CA THR A 300 -38.28 -15.02 -23.80
C THR A 300 -38.29 -16.50 -23.42
N GLU A 301 -39.27 -17.24 -23.95
CA GLU A 301 -39.39 -18.69 -23.77
C GLU A 301 -38.43 -19.46 -24.68
N ALA A 302 -38.12 -20.71 -24.32
CA ALA A 302 -37.14 -21.56 -25.02
C ALA A 302 -37.39 -21.65 -26.55
N ASP A 303 -38.63 -21.84 -26.97
CA ASP A 303 -38.98 -21.96 -28.40
C ASP A 303 -38.72 -20.66 -29.17
N GLN A 304 -39.13 -19.53 -28.59
CA GLN A 304 -38.90 -18.21 -29.17
C GLN A 304 -37.41 -17.87 -29.22
N PHE A 305 -36.69 -18.25 -28.16
CA PHE A 305 -35.25 -18.03 -28.08
C PHE A 305 -34.51 -18.83 -29.14
N THR A 306 -34.82 -20.12 -29.26
CA THR A 306 -34.25 -21.03 -30.25
C THR A 306 -34.51 -20.51 -31.67
N ALA A 307 -35.74 -20.09 -31.97
CA ALA A 307 -36.08 -19.53 -33.27
C ALA A 307 -35.29 -18.25 -33.58
N CYS A 308 -35.03 -17.40 -32.57
CA CYS A 308 -34.21 -16.20 -32.73
C CYS A 308 -32.74 -16.54 -33.04
N CYS A 309 -32.16 -17.48 -32.29
CA CYS A 309 -30.77 -17.92 -32.48
C CYS A 309 -30.57 -18.59 -33.85
N GLU A 310 -31.49 -19.46 -34.27
CA GLU A 310 -31.44 -20.09 -35.60
C GLU A 310 -31.57 -19.05 -36.72
N ARG A 311 -32.47 -18.07 -36.58
CA ARG A 311 -32.58 -16.97 -37.53
C ARG A 311 -31.28 -16.17 -37.65
N LEU A 312 -30.64 -15.86 -36.51
CA LEU A 312 -29.36 -15.15 -36.49
C LEU A 312 -28.26 -15.98 -37.17
N ARG A 313 -28.18 -17.27 -36.85
CA ARG A 313 -27.21 -18.21 -37.44
C ARG A 313 -27.36 -18.28 -38.96
N GLU A 314 -28.58 -18.47 -39.45
CA GLU A 314 -28.87 -18.51 -40.88
C GLU A 314 -28.57 -17.18 -41.57
N ALA A 315 -28.96 -16.05 -40.96
CA ALA A 315 -28.70 -14.73 -41.51
C ALA A 315 -27.19 -14.46 -41.64
N PHE A 316 -26.40 -14.84 -40.64
CA PHE A 316 -24.94 -14.69 -40.69
C PHE A 316 -24.30 -15.59 -41.75
N SER A 317 -24.82 -16.82 -41.93
CA SER A 317 -24.32 -17.74 -42.97
C SER A 317 -24.51 -17.25 -44.40
N ARG A 318 -25.47 -16.35 -44.62
CA ARG A 318 -25.78 -15.73 -45.91
C ARG A 318 -25.16 -14.33 -46.06
N ALA A 319 -24.49 -13.83 -45.03
CA ALA A 319 -23.93 -12.49 -45.05
C ALA A 319 -22.64 -12.43 -45.88
N GLU A 320 -22.48 -11.34 -46.61
CA GLU A 320 -21.27 -11.06 -47.40
C GLU A 320 -20.56 -9.84 -46.81
N PRO A 321 -19.38 -10.00 -46.17
CA PRO A 321 -18.62 -8.87 -45.66
C PRO A 321 -18.15 -7.98 -46.80
N LEU A 322 -18.38 -6.67 -46.68
CA LEU A 322 -18.02 -5.72 -47.71
C LEU A 322 -16.51 -5.78 -48.03
N GLY A 323 -16.16 -6.07 -49.27
CA GLY A 323 -14.78 -6.09 -49.74
C GLY A 323 -13.97 -7.34 -49.35
N VAL A 324 -14.59 -8.36 -48.76
CA VAL A 324 -13.92 -9.63 -48.40
C VAL A 324 -14.71 -10.81 -48.95
N LYS A 325 -14.09 -11.59 -49.85
CA LYS A 325 -14.68 -12.85 -50.33
C LYS A 325 -14.26 -14.00 -49.41
N VAL A 326 -15.12 -14.35 -48.45
CA VAL A 326 -14.96 -15.52 -47.59
C VAL A 326 -15.85 -16.64 -48.13
N ALA A 327 -15.32 -17.87 -48.25
CA ALA A 327 -16.04 -18.99 -48.86
C ALA A 327 -17.30 -19.42 -48.09
N SER A 328 -17.27 -19.29 -46.77
CA SER A 328 -18.40 -19.59 -45.89
C SER A 328 -18.21 -18.89 -44.54
N LEU A 329 -19.25 -18.24 -44.05
CA LEU A 329 -19.33 -17.75 -42.68
C LEU A 329 -20.30 -18.64 -41.91
N SER A 330 -19.96 -18.96 -40.67
CA SER A 330 -20.89 -19.63 -39.77
C SER A 330 -20.58 -19.26 -38.32
N VAL A 331 -21.58 -19.47 -37.48
CA VAL A 331 -21.50 -19.23 -36.04
C VAL A 331 -22.07 -20.44 -35.33
N SER A 332 -21.41 -20.84 -34.25
CA SER A 332 -21.93 -21.83 -33.31
C SER A 332 -22.54 -21.09 -32.11
N ILE A 333 -23.69 -21.56 -31.63
CA ILE A 333 -24.45 -20.89 -30.56
C ILE A 333 -24.77 -21.88 -29.45
N GLY A 334 -24.39 -21.55 -28.22
CA GLY A 334 -24.78 -22.27 -27.00
C GLY A 334 -25.83 -21.47 -26.24
N MET A 335 -26.97 -22.09 -25.96
CA MET A 335 -28.15 -21.44 -25.39
C MET A 335 -28.49 -21.98 -24.01
N THR A 336 -29.02 -21.12 -23.15
CA THR A 336 -29.61 -21.50 -21.87
C THR A 336 -30.71 -20.52 -21.46
N LEU A 337 -31.45 -20.85 -20.41
CA LEU A 337 -32.45 -19.98 -19.81
C LEU A 337 -31.96 -19.49 -18.44
N LEU A 338 -32.19 -18.20 -18.20
CA LEU A 338 -32.03 -17.56 -16.90
C LEU A 338 -33.38 -17.53 -16.18
N THR A 339 -33.36 -18.01 -14.94
CA THR A 339 -34.47 -18.06 -14.00
C THR A 339 -34.12 -17.27 -12.73
N VAL A 340 -35.11 -17.02 -11.87
CA VAL A 340 -34.93 -16.17 -10.67
C VAL A 340 -33.96 -16.75 -9.63
N HIS A 341 -33.60 -18.03 -9.75
CA HIS A 341 -32.68 -18.72 -8.84
C HIS A 341 -31.27 -18.88 -9.39
N ASP A 342 -31.03 -18.46 -10.63
CA ASP A 342 -29.73 -18.57 -11.27
C ASP A 342 -28.72 -17.57 -10.70
N ASP A 343 -27.46 -17.99 -10.66
CA ASP A 343 -26.32 -17.09 -10.69
C ASP A 343 -25.87 -16.86 -12.15
N LEU A 344 -25.49 -15.61 -12.47
CA LEU A 344 -25.13 -15.25 -13.84
C LEU A 344 -23.89 -16.01 -14.34
N ASP A 345 -22.91 -16.27 -13.47
CA ASP A 345 -21.68 -16.96 -13.87
C ASP A 345 -21.98 -18.46 -14.14
N GLU A 346 -22.83 -19.09 -13.34
CA GLU A 346 -23.29 -20.47 -13.56
C GLU A 346 -24.09 -20.60 -14.86
N ALA A 347 -24.99 -19.66 -15.13
CA ALA A 347 -25.74 -19.64 -16.39
C ALA A 347 -24.84 -19.44 -17.62
N LEU A 348 -23.84 -18.55 -17.54
CA LEU A 348 -22.83 -18.41 -18.59
C LEU A 348 -22.04 -19.70 -18.81
N GLN A 349 -21.74 -20.44 -17.75
CA GLN A 349 -21.07 -21.74 -17.84
C GLN A 349 -21.95 -22.80 -18.52
N ARG A 350 -23.27 -22.81 -18.26
CA ARG A 350 -24.23 -23.68 -18.98
C ARG A 350 -24.28 -23.35 -20.48
N ALA A 351 -24.33 -22.06 -20.82
CA ALA A 351 -24.28 -21.62 -22.22
C ALA A 351 -22.95 -22.00 -22.90
N ASP A 352 -21.82 -21.95 -22.20
CA ASP A 352 -20.51 -22.34 -22.73
C ASP A 352 -20.43 -23.84 -23.00
N GLN A 353 -20.98 -24.66 -22.09
CA GLN A 353 -21.08 -26.11 -22.30
C GLN A 353 -21.92 -26.45 -23.53
N ALA A 354 -23.06 -25.77 -23.71
CA ALA A 354 -23.88 -25.91 -24.91
C ALA A 354 -23.10 -25.47 -26.16
N LEU A 355 -22.37 -24.36 -26.11
CA LEU A 355 -21.55 -23.87 -27.23
C LEU A 355 -20.46 -24.87 -27.62
N TYR A 356 -19.82 -25.48 -26.62
CA TYR A 356 -18.84 -26.53 -26.82
C TYR A 356 -19.44 -27.75 -27.52
N GLN A 357 -20.65 -28.18 -27.15
CA GLN A 357 -21.38 -29.24 -27.85
C GLN A 357 -21.68 -28.86 -29.30
N ALA A 358 -22.19 -27.65 -29.55
CA ALA A 358 -22.44 -27.16 -30.91
C ALA A 358 -21.18 -27.22 -31.79
N LYS A 359 -20.02 -26.82 -31.26
CA LYS A 359 -18.74 -26.90 -31.97
C LYS A 359 -18.30 -28.35 -32.23
N ARG A 360 -18.49 -29.24 -31.25
CA ARG A 360 -18.11 -30.67 -31.38
C ARG A 360 -18.95 -31.41 -32.42
N ASP A 361 -20.24 -31.11 -32.49
CA ASP A 361 -21.16 -31.85 -33.35
C ASP A 361 -21.08 -31.44 -34.82
N GLY A 362 -20.21 -30.47 -35.14
CA GLY A 362 -19.90 -30.09 -36.52
C GLY A 362 -20.07 -28.62 -36.82
N ARG A 363 -20.15 -27.75 -35.80
CA ARG A 363 -20.28 -26.29 -35.93
C ARG A 363 -21.56 -25.86 -36.69
N ASN A 364 -21.68 -24.56 -36.97
CA ASN A 364 -22.83 -23.96 -37.68
C ASN A 364 -24.18 -24.45 -37.17
N ARG A 365 -24.39 -24.45 -35.86
CA ARG A 365 -25.62 -24.92 -35.21
C ARG A 365 -25.85 -24.27 -33.86
N CYS A 366 -27.08 -24.38 -33.38
CA CYS A 366 -27.42 -24.10 -31.99
C CYS A 366 -27.44 -25.40 -31.18
N ALA A 367 -26.97 -25.33 -29.93
CA ALA A 367 -27.19 -26.34 -28.91
C ALA A 367 -27.69 -25.65 -27.64
N ALA A 368 -28.39 -26.38 -26.79
CA ALA A 368 -29.01 -25.80 -25.60
C ALA A 368 -28.84 -26.66 -24.36
N THR A 369 -28.71 -26.01 -23.22
CA THR A 369 -28.77 -26.62 -21.89
C THR A 369 -29.88 -25.92 -21.11
N TRP A 370 -31.06 -26.54 -21.10
CA TRP A 370 -32.29 -25.99 -20.50
C TRP A 370 -32.45 -26.31 -19.00
N GLU A 371 -31.72 -27.31 -18.51
CA GLU A 371 -31.78 -27.77 -17.12
C GLU A 371 -30.66 -27.14 -16.29
N ASP A 372 -30.91 -27.01 -14.98
CA ASP A 372 -29.85 -26.79 -14.00
C ASP A 372 -28.92 -28.01 -14.05
N VAL A 373 -27.62 -27.76 -14.18
CA VAL A 373 -26.65 -28.83 -13.97
C VAL A 373 -26.70 -29.13 -12.48
N ASP A 374 -27.41 -30.20 -12.11
CA ASP A 374 -27.48 -30.69 -10.73
C ASP A 374 -26.07 -30.74 -10.10
N ALA A 375 -26.02 -30.31 -8.85
CA ALA A 375 -24.86 -30.15 -7.96
C ALA A 375 -23.88 -31.33 -7.85
#